data_AF-A0A7C7RR04-F1
#
_entry.id   AF-A0A7C7RR04-F1
#
_cell.length_a   1.000
_cell.length_b   1.000
_cell.length_c   1.000
_cell.angle_alpha   90.00
_cell.angle_beta   90.00
_cell.angle_gamma   90.00
#
_symmetry.space_group_name_H-M   'P 1'
#
loop_
_entity.id
_entity.type
_entity.pdbx_description
1 polymer ?
#
loop_
_entity_poly.entity_id
_entity_poly.type
_entity_poly.pdbx_seq_one_letter_code
_entity_poly.pdbx_strand_id
1 'polypeptide(L)'
;MGKYLLRILGDDKRGLTCKFSILLVIYFVLGSSFTRVQAQTWDEGLYIYNIILDDDGEAMVVINYTSTLSSGASWVLVPKFQRWENVTLRGRIKSWNLGETEEFVGTDYYFYNVLNFTYESDKNKGEGGALFQLIIKFNFTTAAIIIEPEGIFYSPQIGFDRRSKGVVEIFLPPGFNINEGEAVLIENYNIYSLTPTSPNHIYCKLRTNMARVQIGFQTKVREPNLITLKEGEFTFETVPRYQNYALEILDLYNKVYGNLTSLFNVNLSDIRVQFFIPDFDSLMKIGGYVPFAGGEIGNIHINVIFTRFPRGYIEVTAVHELVHHFLWKLGFSPYTFLWFHEGMAQYISIEVGISLGYEGAIMLKKNLED
;
A
#
# COMPACT_ATOMS: atom_id res chain seq x y z
N MET A 1 10.96 11.35 -6.19
CA MET A 1 11.81 10.17 -5.90
C MET A 1 13.29 10.49 -5.67
N GLY A 2 13.87 11.59 -6.21
CA GLY A 2 15.33 11.86 -6.14
C GLY A 2 15.92 12.60 -4.93
N LYS A 3 15.49 12.36 -3.67
CA LYS A 3 16.09 13.06 -2.50
C LYS A 3 16.64 12.19 -1.36
N TYR A 4 16.55 10.86 -1.42
CA TYR A 4 16.93 10.03 -0.26
C TYR A 4 17.98 8.94 -0.50
N LEU A 5 18.60 8.88 -1.68
CA LEU A 5 19.80 8.04 -1.90
C LEU A 5 21.06 8.56 -1.18
N LEU A 6 21.00 9.76 -0.57
CA LEU A 6 22.14 10.43 0.05
C LEU A 6 22.44 10.03 1.51
N ARG A 7 21.79 8.99 2.05
CA ARG A 7 21.99 8.57 3.46
C ARG A 7 22.69 7.23 3.67
N ILE A 8 23.25 6.63 2.61
CA ILE A 8 24.12 5.44 2.70
C ILE A 8 25.55 5.77 2.23
N LEU A 9 25.98 7.03 2.39
CA LEU A 9 27.39 7.40 2.30
C LEU A 9 27.74 8.22 3.54
N GLY A 10 28.86 7.85 4.14
CA GLY A 10 29.27 8.18 5.50
C GLY A 10 29.21 9.66 5.88
N ASP A 11 28.98 9.82 7.18
CA ASP A 11 29.01 11.02 8.00
C ASP A 11 30.28 11.86 7.71
N ASP A 12 30.12 13.07 7.17
CA ASP A 12 31.01 14.18 7.52
C ASP A 12 30.29 15.53 7.46
N LYS A 13 30.42 16.25 8.56
CA LYS A 13 29.81 17.56 8.79
C LYS A 13 30.60 18.62 8.02
N ARG A 14 29.91 19.47 7.26
CA ARG A 14 30.10 20.93 7.27
C ARG A 14 29.02 21.64 6.47
N GLY A 15 28.43 22.65 7.10
CA GLY A 15 27.22 23.30 6.63
C GLY A 15 27.42 24.34 5.53
N LEU A 16 26.31 24.74 4.94
CA LEU A 16 26.10 26.10 4.49
C LEU A 16 24.59 26.36 4.44
N THR A 17 24.12 27.14 5.41
CA THR A 17 22.78 27.72 5.43
C THR A 17 22.63 28.72 4.30
N CYS A 18 21.67 28.52 3.41
CA CYS A 18 21.19 29.57 2.52
C CYS A 18 19.70 29.81 2.80
N LYS A 19 19.43 30.92 3.48
CA LYS A 19 18.09 31.44 3.76
C LYS A 19 17.53 32.06 2.48
N PHE A 20 16.38 31.59 2.02
CA PHE A 20 15.54 32.34 1.09
C PHE A 20 14.18 32.58 1.75
N SER A 21 13.96 33.84 2.12
CA SER A 21 12.69 34.38 2.59
C SER A 21 11.92 34.91 1.39
N ILE A 22 10.67 34.48 1.16
CA ILE A 22 9.73 35.22 0.31
C ILE A 22 8.33 35.23 0.96
N LEU A 23 7.94 36.48 1.26
CA LEU A 23 6.65 37.13 1.48
C LEU A 23 5.38 36.33 1.84
N LEU A 24 4.86 36.74 3.00
CA LEU A 24 3.53 36.52 3.53
C LEU A 24 2.60 37.64 3.02
N VAL A 25 1.56 37.31 2.26
CA VAL A 25 0.48 38.24 1.89
C VAL A 25 -0.76 37.90 2.72
N ILE A 26 -1.04 38.73 3.71
CA ILE A 26 -2.25 38.66 4.55
C ILE A 26 -3.37 39.39 3.79
N TYR A 27 -4.42 38.65 3.40
CA TYR A 27 -5.71 39.25 3.07
C TYR A 27 -6.66 39.08 4.25
N PHE A 28 -6.99 40.22 4.84
CA PHE A 28 -8.02 40.39 5.87
C PHE A 28 -9.38 40.24 5.20
N VAL A 29 -10.15 39.19 5.56
CA VAL A 29 -11.58 39.13 5.28
C VAL A 29 -12.32 39.01 6.62
N LEU A 30 -13.19 39.99 6.82
CA LEU A 30 -13.99 40.27 8.00
C LEU A 30 -14.72 39.02 8.51
N GLY A 31 -14.41 38.65 9.76
CA GLY A 31 -15.11 37.61 10.50
C GLY A 31 -16.54 38.03 10.83
N SER A 32 -17.50 37.46 10.11
CA SER A 32 -18.83 37.22 10.67
C SER A 32 -18.70 36.03 11.62
N SER A 33 -18.94 36.29 12.91
CA SER A 33 -18.97 35.27 13.95
C SER A 33 -20.15 34.31 13.72
N PHE A 34 -19.99 33.37 12.79
CA PHE A 34 -20.78 32.16 12.81
C PHE A 34 -20.27 31.32 13.96
N THR A 35 -20.97 31.42 15.09
CA THR A 35 -20.96 30.36 16.09
C THR A 35 -21.37 29.07 15.39
N ARG A 36 -20.40 28.26 14.98
CA ARG A 36 -20.64 26.85 14.69
C ARG A 36 -21.05 26.23 16.01
N VAL A 37 -22.35 26.14 16.22
CA VAL A 37 -22.93 25.22 17.19
C VAL A 37 -22.46 23.84 16.75
N GLN A 38 -21.45 23.30 17.43
CA GLN A 38 -21.06 21.92 17.27
C GLN A 38 -22.19 21.10 17.89
N ALA A 39 -23.15 20.71 17.04
CA ALA A 39 -24.14 19.72 17.42
C ALA A 39 -23.37 18.49 17.90
N GLN A 40 -23.65 18.08 19.12
CA GLN A 40 -23.19 16.82 19.67
C GLN A 40 -23.70 15.73 18.73
N THR A 41 -22.83 15.17 17.89
CA THR A 41 -23.18 14.11 16.96
C THR A 41 -23.40 12.86 17.80
N TRP A 42 -24.65 12.41 17.88
CA TRP A 42 -24.96 11.10 18.42
C TRP A 42 -24.42 10.08 17.42
N ASP A 43 -23.61 9.13 17.87
CA ASP A 43 -23.04 8.13 16.96
C ASP A 43 -24.19 7.30 16.38
N GLU A 44 -24.36 7.39 15.06
CA GLU A 44 -25.47 6.74 14.36
C GLU A 44 -25.25 5.24 14.16
N GLY A 45 -24.02 4.75 14.41
CA GLY A 45 -23.66 3.34 14.35
C GLY A 45 -22.22 3.05 14.75
N LEU A 46 -21.86 1.77 14.70
CA LEU A 46 -20.53 1.26 15.03
C LEU A 46 -20.07 0.29 13.95
N TYR A 47 -18.89 0.55 13.39
CA TYR A 47 -18.14 -0.35 12.53
C TYR A 47 -17.05 -1.06 13.33
N ILE A 48 -16.97 -2.38 13.22
CA ILE A 48 -15.89 -3.20 13.76
C ILE A 48 -15.24 -3.96 12.60
N TYR A 49 -13.99 -3.63 12.30
CA TYR A 49 -13.16 -4.30 11.31
C TYR A 49 -12.36 -5.40 11.98
N ASN A 50 -12.66 -6.65 11.66
CA ASN A 50 -11.85 -7.80 12.05
C ASN A 50 -10.99 -8.21 10.85
N ILE A 51 -9.68 -8.13 11.00
CA ILE A 51 -8.72 -8.51 9.96
C ILE A 51 -7.91 -9.69 10.49
N ILE A 52 -8.10 -10.86 9.88
CA ILE A 52 -7.49 -12.10 10.34
C ILE A 52 -6.47 -12.52 9.29
N LEU A 53 -5.19 -12.46 9.64
CA LEU A 53 -4.08 -12.83 8.77
C LEU A 53 -3.77 -14.32 8.93
N ASP A 54 -3.47 -15.00 7.82
CA ASP A 54 -2.97 -16.37 7.81
C ASP A 54 -1.43 -16.44 7.74
N ASP A 55 -0.90 -17.66 7.79
CA ASP A 55 0.54 -17.93 7.72
C ASP A 55 1.16 -17.53 6.37
N ASP A 56 0.34 -17.33 5.33
CA ASP A 56 0.80 -17.00 3.99
C ASP A 56 0.79 -15.49 3.68
N GLY A 57 0.29 -14.69 4.63
CA GLY A 57 0.18 -13.25 4.49
C GLY A 57 -1.09 -12.80 3.76
N GLU A 58 -2.06 -13.69 3.55
CA GLU A 58 -3.41 -13.32 3.12
C GLU A 58 -4.29 -12.97 4.33
N ALA A 59 -5.29 -12.11 4.13
CA ALA A 59 -6.21 -11.75 5.20
C ALA A 59 -7.67 -11.95 4.82
N MET A 60 -8.47 -12.44 5.76
CA MET A 60 -9.92 -12.32 5.72
C MET A 60 -10.35 -11.06 6.47
N VAL A 61 -11.10 -10.20 5.80
CA VAL A 61 -11.64 -8.96 6.36
C VAL A 61 -13.13 -9.14 6.62
N VAL A 62 -13.55 -8.94 7.86
CA VAL A 62 -14.95 -9.00 8.30
C VAL A 62 -15.32 -7.67 8.92
N ILE A 63 -16.20 -6.92 8.26
CA ILE A 63 -16.70 -5.64 8.73
C ILE A 63 -18.10 -5.85 9.30
N ASN A 64 -18.26 -5.59 10.60
CA ASN A 64 -19.54 -5.63 11.28
C ASN A 64 -20.04 -4.19 11.49
N TYR A 65 -21.19 -3.86 10.92
CA TYR A 65 -21.90 -2.62 11.20
C TYR A 65 -23.11 -2.88 12.09
N THR A 66 -23.27 -2.06 13.12
CA THR A 66 -24.44 -2.10 14.02
C THR A 66 -25.02 -0.71 14.23
N SER A 67 -26.34 -0.61 14.31
CA SER A 67 -27.04 0.62 14.69
C SER A 67 -28.28 0.33 15.53
N THR A 68 -28.58 1.25 16.45
CA THR A 68 -29.79 1.22 17.28
C THR A 68 -30.89 2.18 16.80
N LEU A 69 -30.67 2.86 15.67
CA LEU A 69 -31.67 3.73 15.05
C LEU A 69 -32.79 2.89 14.45
N SER A 70 -34.03 3.38 14.49
CA SER A 70 -35.17 2.66 13.87
C SER A 70 -35.03 2.49 12.34
N SER A 71 -34.39 3.44 11.68
CA SER A 71 -33.98 3.41 10.28
C SER A 71 -32.86 4.42 10.07
N GLY A 72 -32.04 4.21 9.04
CA GLY A 72 -30.94 5.12 8.75
C GLY A 72 -30.30 4.87 7.39
N ALA A 73 -29.23 5.61 7.14
CA ALA A 73 -28.37 5.44 5.97
C ALA A 73 -26.91 5.48 6.43
N SER A 74 -26.05 4.68 5.82
CA SER A 74 -24.63 4.65 6.10
C SER A 74 -23.85 4.17 4.88
N TRP A 75 -22.53 4.24 4.96
CA TRP A 75 -21.65 3.77 3.90
C TRP A 75 -20.33 3.24 4.43
N VAL A 76 -19.70 2.39 3.63
CA VAL A 76 -18.42 1.74 3.94
C VAL A 76 -17.64 1.45 2.66
N LEU A 77 -16.30 1.50 2.73
CA LEU A 77 -15.46 1.11 1.61
C LEU A 77 -15.44 -0.40 1.43
N VAL A 78 -15.56 -0.82 0.18
CA VAL A 78 -15.46 -2.23 -0.24
C VAL A 78 -14.51 -2.33 -1.44
N PRO A 79 -13.85 -3.48 -1.66
CA PRO A 79 -12.97 -3.66 -2.81
C PRO A 79 -13.71 -3.47 -4.15
N LYS A 80 -13.08 -2.76 -5.10
CA LYS A 80 -13.60 -2.53 -6.47
C LYS A 80 -13.39 -3.73 -7.38
N PHE A 81 -12.23 -4.38 -7.28
CA PHE A 81 -11.80 -5.45 -8.19
C PHE A 81 -11.84 -6.86 -7.58
N GLN A 82 -12.39 -7.01 -6.38
CA GLN A 82 -12.54 -8.29 -5.70
C GLN A 82 -13.99 -8.51 -5.29
N ARG A 83 -14.39 -9.78 -5.24
CA ARG A 83 -15.71 -10.16 -4.74
C ARG A 83 -15.77 -9.96 -3.23
N TRP A 84 -16.90 -9.45 -2.77
CA TRP A 84 -17.24 -9.32 -1.36
C TRP A 84 -18.67 -9.77 -1.16
N GLU A 85 -18.96 -10.23 0.05
CA GLU A 85 -20.29 -10.69 0.45
C GLU A 85 -20.88 -9.71 1.47
N ASN A 86 -22.20 -9.57 1.48
CA ASN A 86 -22.91 -8.90 2.56
C ASN A 86 -24.05 -9.78 3.10
N VAL A 87 -24.22 -9.76 4.42
CA VAL A 87 -25.26 -10.52 5.12
C VAL A 87 -25.89 -9.63 6.16
N THR A 88 -27.19 -9.40 6.06
CA THR A 88 -27.96 -8.71 7.10
C THR A 88 -28.39 -9.73 8.16
N LEU A 89 -27.93 -9.57 9.40
CA LEU A 89 -28.28 -10.46 10.51
C LEU A 89 -29.54 -10.01 11.26
N ARG A 90 -29.78 -8.69 11.34
CA ARG A 90 -30.96 -8.09 11.99
C ARG A 90 -31.43 -6.87 11.22
N GLY A 91 -32.74 -6.69 11.16
CA GLY A 91 -33.38 -5.67 10.33
C GLY A 91 -33.34 -6.03 8.84
N ARG A 92 -33.41 -5.03 7.97
CA ARG A 92 -33.33 -5.20 6.51
C ARG A 92 -32.67 -4.00 5.85
N ILE A 93 -31.88 -4.27 4.80
CA ILE A 93 -31.47 -3.24 3.84
C ILE A 93 -32.68 -2.88 2.98
N LYS A 94 -32.96 -1.58 2.84
CA LYS A 94 -34.02 -1.04 1.97
C LYS A 94 -33.53 -0.81 0.56
N SER A 95 -32.34 -0.23 0.43
CA SER A 95 -31.67 0.01 -0.84
C SER A 95 -30.16 0.11 -0.62
N TRP A 96 -29.39 -0.19 -1.65
CA TRP A 96 -27.95 0.06 -1.67
C TRP A 96 -27.48 0.33 -3.10
N ASN A 97 -26.34 0.99 -3.22
CA ASN A 97 -25.61 1.17 -4.47
C ASN A 97 -24.09 1.19 -4.22
N LEU A 98 -23.33 1.10 -5.32
CA LEU A 98 -21.90 1.37 -5.33
C LEU A 98 -21.67 2.76 -5.92
N GLY A 99 -20.89 3.58 -5.21
CA GLY A 99 -20.44 4.89 -5.67
C GLY A 99 -18.92 4.97 -5.76
N GLU A 100 -18.44 5.95 -6.52
CA GLU A 100 -17.01 6.27 -6.60
C GLU A 100 -16.56 6.97 -5.31
N THR A 101 -15.32 6.74 -4.88
CA THR A 101 -14.87 7.27 -3.58
C THR A 101 -14.68 8.79 -3.59
N GLU A 102 -14.34 9.37 -4.75
CA GLU A 102 -14.14 10.82 -4.88
C GLU A 102 -15.41 11.59 -4.47
N GLU A 103 -16.59 11.09 -4.79
CA GLU A 103 -17.88 11.71 -4.45
C GLU A 103 -18.17 11.75 -2.94
N PHE A 104 -17.63 10.79 -2.18
CA PHE A 104 -17.93 10.63 -0.75
C PHE A 104 -16.84 11.19 0.16
N VAL A 105 -15.58 11.04 -0.24
CA VAL A 105 -14.42 11.40 0.59
C VAL A 105 -13.47 12.39 -0.08
N GLY A 106 -13.76 12.86 -1.30
CA GLY A 106 -12.95 13.84 -2.01
C GLY A 106 -11.62 13.29 -2.51
N THR A 107 -11.47 11.97 -2.60
CA THR A 107 -10.27 11.30 -3.09
C THR A 107 -10.65 10.03 -3.84
N ASP A 108 -10.06 9.84 -5.02
CA ASP A 108 -10.17 8.61 -5.80
C ASP A 108 -9.23 7.53 -5.24
N TYR A 109 -9.81 6.54 -4.57
CA TYR A 109 -9.11 5.36 -4.09
C TYR A 109 -9.28 4.25 -5.11
N TYR A 110 -8.35 4.19 -6.08
CA TYR A 110 -8.37 3.28 -7.24
C TYR A 110 -8.92 1.86 -6.96
N PHE A 111 -8.56 1.25 -5.82
CA PHE A 111 -8.94 -0.13 -5.46
C PHE A 111 -10.29 -0.29 -4.74
N TYR A 112 -11.03 0.79 -4.48
CA TYR A 112 -12.20 0.77 -3.61
C TYR A 112 -13.41 1.44 -4.26
N ASN A 113 -14.58 0.95 -3.91
CA ASN A 113 -15.85 1.63 -4.11
C ASN A 113 -16.49 1.93 -2.75
N VAL A 114 -17.46 2.83 -2.74
CA VAL A 114 -18.32 3.08 -1.58
C VAL A 114 -19.56 2.22 -1.67
N LEU A 115 -19.76 1.29 -0.74
CA LEU A 115 -21.06 0.66 -0.52
C LEU A 115 -21.92 1.60 0.32
N ASN A 116 -22.87 2.27 -0.33
CA ASN A 116 -23.81 3.17 0.31
C ASN A 116 -25.17 2.47 0.44
N PHE A 117 -25.77 2.49 1.63
CA PHE A 117 -26.98 1.72 1.92
C PHE A 117 -27.92 2.44 2.88
N THR A 118 -29.21 2.12 2.74
CA THR A 118 -30.26 2.51 3.68
C THR A 118 -30.87 1.28 4.34
N TYR A 119 -31.27 1.40 5.60
CA TYR A 119 -31.74 0.27 6.39
C TYR A 119 -32.93 0.61 7.28
N GLU A 120 -33.59 -0.44 7.71
CA GLU A 120 -34.60 -0.42 8.77
C GLU A 120 -34.28 -1.50 9.79
N SER A 121 -34.29 -1.09 11.05
CA SER A 121 -33.97 -1.96 12.18
C SER A 121 -35.14 -2.85 12.53
N ASP A 122 -34.83 -4.04 13.03
CA ASP A 122 -35.86 -4.89 13.60
C ASP A 122 -36.33 -4.32 14.95
N LYS A 123 -37.63 -4.36 15.19
CA LYS A 123 -38.25 -3.92 16.45
C LYS A 123 -38.68 -5.15 17.21
N ASN A 124 -37.81 -5.69 18.07
CA ASN A 124 -38.23 -6.78 18.94
C ASN A 124 -39.32 -6.27 19.91
N LYS A 125 -40.54 -6.80 19.76
CA LYS A 125 -41.62 -6.69 20.75
C LYS A 125 -41.22 -7.50 21.98
N GLY A 126 -40.47 -6.89 22.90
CA GLY A 126 -40.01 -7.59 24.08
C GLY A 126 -39.21 -6.70 25.00
N GLU A 127 -37.92 -6.51 24.72
CA GLU A 127 -37.01 -5.97 25.76
C GLU A 127 -35.71 -5.32 25.22
N GLY A 128 -35.59 -5.12 23.91
CA GLY A 128 -34.41 -4.48 23.31
C GLY A 128 -34.85 -3.56 22.19
N GLY A 129 -34.39 -2.31 22.22
CA GLY A 129 -34.71 -1.29 21.23
C GLY A 129 -34.40 -1.71 19.79
N ALA A 130 -34.72 -0.83 18.83
CA ALA A 130 -34.47 -1.10 17.42
C ALA A 130 -33.01 -1.50 17.18
N LEU A 131 -32.76 -2.56 16.41
CA LEU A 131 -31.40 -3.02 16.09
C LEU A 131 -31.27 -3.42 14.61
N PHE A 132 -30.24 -2.90 13.97
CA PHE A 132 -29.76 -3.31 12.64
C PHE A 132 -28.34 -3.86 12.74
N GLN A 133 -28.08 -4.95 12.03
CA GLN A 133 -26.75 -5.58 11.97
C GLN A 133 -26.45 -6.06 10.56
N LEU A 134 -25.32 -5.61 10.01
CA LEU A 134 -24.82 -5.95 8.68
C LEU A 134 -23.39 -6.46 8.81
N ILE A 135 -23.10 -7.57 8.13
CA ILE A 135 -21.75 -8.11 7.99
C ILE A 135 -21.32 -8.00 6.54
N ILE A 136 -20.12 -7.51 6.30
CA ILE A 136 -19.46 -7.51 4.98
C ILE A 136 -18.16 -8.30 5.08
N LYS A 137 -17.90 -9.16 4.10
CA LYS A 137 -16.72 -10.02 4.10
C LYS A 137 -16.00 -10.00 2.75
N PHE A 138 -14.68 -9.99 2.79
CA PHE A 138 -13.85 -10.19 1.60
C PHE A 138 -12.46 -10.72 1.98
N ASN A 139 -11.81 -11.36 1.02
CA ASN A 139 -10.42 -11.75 1.14
C ASN A 139 -9.53 -10.62 0.62
N PHE A 140 -8.37 -10.46 1.24
CA PHE A 140 -7.37 -9.49 0.88
C PHE A 140 -6.03 -10.20 0.68
N THR A 141 -5.70 -10.45 -0.58
CA THR A 141 -4.47 -11.10 -1.01
C THR A 141 -3.26 -10.20 -0.75
N THR A 142 -2.14 -10.78 -0.32
CA THR A 142 -0.90 -10.02 -0.06
C THR A 142 -1.11 -8.91 0.99
N ALA A 143 -1.93 -9.20 2.00
CA ALA A 143 -2.22 -8.30 3.12
C ALA A 143 -0.95 -8.02 3.94
N ALA A 144 -0.13 -9.05 4.12
CA ALA A 144 1.22 -8.95 4.64
C ALA A 144 2.24 -9.36 3.58
N ILE A 145 3.38 -8.68 3.62
CA ILE A 145 4.57 -9.02 2.87
C ILE A 145 5.48 -9.80 3.81
N ILE A 146 5.93 -10.99 3.39
CA ILE A 146 6.70 -11.93 4.23
C ILE A 146 7.87 -12.50 3.43
N ILE A 147 9.08 -12.31 3.94
CA ILE A 147 10.31 -13.00 3.54
C ILE A 147 10.96 -13.33 4.87
N GLU A 148 10.83 -14.60 5.25
CA GLU A 148 11.10 -15.04 6.60
C GLU A 148 12.53 -14.65 7.05
N PRO A 149 12.72 -14.29 8.33
CA PRO A 149 11.72 -14.27 9.40
C PRO A 149 10.83 -13.03 9.42
N GLU A 150 11.09 -12.03 8.59
CA GLU A 150 10.48 -10.71 8.70
C GLU A 150 9.18 -10.59 7.88
N GLY A 151 8.26 -9.79 8.39
CA GLY A 151 7.04 -9.47 7.68
C GLY A 151 6.48 -8.10 8.04
N ILE A 152 5.80 -7.48 7.07
CA ILE A 152 5.08 -6.23 7.28
C ILE A 152 3.64 -6.39 6.77
N PHE A 153 2.69 -6.27 7.69
CA PHE A 153 1.27 -6.17 7.39
C PHE A 153 0.91 -4.72 7.09
N TYR A 154 0.15 -4.51 6.01
CA TYR A 154 -0.41 -3.20 5.66
C TYR A 154 -1.88 -3.37 5.32
N SER A 155 -2.77 -2.82 6.15
CA SER A 155 -4.21 -3.06 6.06
C SER A 155 -4.80 -2.63 4.72
N PRO A 156 -5.97 -3.17 4.31
CA PRO A 156 -6.82 -2.49 3.33
C PRO A 156 -7.16 -1.07 3.81
N GLN A 157 -7.68 -0.24 2.90
CA GLN A 157 -8.20 1.08 3.27
C GLN A 157 -9.41 0.88 4.19
N ILE A 158 -9.32 1.39 5.41
CA ILE A 158 -10.46 1.48 6.31
C ILE A 158 -11.18 2.78 5.98
N GLY A 159 -12.49 2.69 5.70
CA GLY A 159 -13.31 3.85 5.36
C GLY A 159 -14.79 3.60 5.63
N PHE A 160 -15.45 4.49 6.37
CA PHE A 160 -16.86 4.35 6.72
C PHE A 160 -17.53 5.71 7.00
N ASP A 161 -18.85 5.71 7.21
CA ASP A 161 -19.61 6.94 7.49
C ASP A 161 -19.10 7.67 8.74
N ARG A 162 -18.73 8.95 8.56
CA ARG A 162 -18.22 9.86 9.61
C ARG A 162 -19.15 10.07 10.80
N ARG A 163 -20.43 9.71 10.69
CA ARG A 163 -21.40 9.78 11.78
C ARG A 163 -21.38 8.54 12.68
N SER A 164 -20.59 7.52 12.30
CA SER A 164 -20.42 6.28 13.05
C SER A 164 -19.07 6.26 13.76
N LYS A 165 -18.94 5.35 14.74
CA LYS A 165 -17.66 4.99 15.36
C LYS A 165 -17.00 3.85 14.63
N GLY A 166 -15.67 3.76 14.75
CA GLY A 166 -14.88 2.69 14.16
C GLY A 166 -13.95 2.02 15.17
N VAL A 167 -13.85 0.70 15.09
CA VAL A 167 -12.89 -0.13 15.81
C VAL A 167 -12.23 -1.07 14.82
N VAL A 168 -10.94 -1.34 15.03
CA VAL A 168 -10.18 -2.32 14.27
C VAL A 168 -9.54 -3.34 15.21
N GLU A 169 -9.68 -4.61 14.86
CA GLU A 169 -9.08 -5.77 15.50
C GLU A 169 -8.27 -6.54 14.44
N ILE A 170 -6.98 -6.73 14.69
CA ILE A 170 -6.06 -7.39 13.77
C ILE A 170 -5.42 -8.58 14.47
N PHE A 171 -5.59 -9.77 13.90
CA PHE A 171 -5.07 -11.02 14.43
C PHE A 171 -4.00 -11.57 13.47
N LEU A 172 -2.76 -11.65 13.96
CA LEU A 172 -1.67 -12.36 13.28
C LEU A 172 -1.68 -13.85 13.69
N PRO A 173 -1.13 -14.75 12.86
CA PRO A 173 -1.07 -16.18 13.17
C PRO A 173 -0.40 -16.48 14.52
N PRO A 174 -0.82 -17.56 15.20
CA PRO A 174 -0.13 -18.03 16.40
C PRO A 174 1.35 -18.27 16.14
N GLY A 175 2.20 -17.73 17.02
CA GLY A 175 3.67 -17.83 16.90
C GLY A 175 4.32 -16.67 16.15
N PHE A 176 3.53 -15.77 15.54
CA PHE A 176 4.05 -14.50 15.02
C PHE A 176 4.15 -13.51 16.18
N ASN A 177 5.14 -12.62 16.13
CA ASN A 177 5.37 -11.62 17.16
C ASN A 177 5.50 -10.24 16.53
N ILE A 178 4.64 -9.31 16.96
CA ILE A 178 4.71 -7.92 16.56
C ILE A 178 5.99 -7.31 17.12
N ASN A 179 6.76 -6.65 16.26
CA ASN A 179 8.00 -5.99 16.62
C ASN A 179 7.71 -4.77 17.51
N GLU A 180 8.56 -4.53 18.51
CA GLU A 180 8.41 -3.39 19.41
C GLU A 180 8.53 -2.07 18.62
N GLY A 181 7.54 -1.19 18.77
CA GLY A 181 7.53 0.11 18.08
C GLY A 181 7.07 0.07 16.62
N GLU A 182 6.90 -1.11 16.01
CA GLU A 182 6.51 -1.26 14.60
C GLU A 182 5.02 -1.53 14.43
N ALA A 183 4.17 -0.79 15.14
CA ALA A 183 2.72 -0.85 14.97
C ALA A 183 2.16 0.56 14.97
N VAL A 184 1.54 0.98 13.85
CA VAL A 184 1.04 2.34 13.68
C VAL A 184 -0.33 2.40 13.03
N LEU A 185 -1.14 3.34 13.50
CA LEU A 185 -2.38 3.80 12.88
C LEU A 185 -2.11 5.08 12.09
N ILE A 186 -2.50 5.09 10.83
CA ILE A 186 -2.32 6.20 9.89
C ILE A 186 -3.70 6.79 9.57
N GLU A 187 -3.95 8.03 9.97
CA GLU A 187 -5.23 8.73 9.78
C GLU A 187 -5.00 10.18 9.30
N ASN A 188 -5.50 10.54 8.11
CA ASN A 188 -5.46 11.92 7.59
C ASN A 188 -4.10 12.62 7.81
N TYR A 189 -2.99 11.95 7.44
CA TYR A 189 -1.59 12.39 7.60
C TYR A 189 -0.96 12.28 9.00
N ASN A 190 -1.72 11.91 10.03
CA ASN A 190 -1.18 11.65 11.35
C ASN A 190 -0.83 10.17 11.50
N ILE A 191 0.26 9.91 12.22
CA ILE A 191 0.72 8.57 12.53
C ILE A 191 0.69 8.43 14.06
N TYR A 192 -0.01 7.41 14.54
CA TYR A 192 -0.13 7.12 15.97
C TYR A 192 0.44 5.74 16.25
N SER A 193 1.43 5.65 17.14
CA SER A 193 1.92 4.36 17.62
C SER A 193 0.81 3.59 18.32
N LEU A 194 0.77 2.28 18.07
CA LEU A 194 -0.15 1.33 18.69
C LEU A 194 0.64 0.40 19.61
N THR A 195 0.05 0.10 20.76
CA THR A 195 0.57 -0.92 21.66
C THR A 195 -0.19 -2.22 21.40
N PRO A 196 0.49 -3.32 21.04
CA PRO A 196 -0.15 -4.61 20.89
C PRO A 196 -0.88 -5.02 22.17
N THR A 197 -2.09 -5.58 22.02
CA THR A 197 -2.85 -6.11 23.16
C THR A 197 -2.31 -7.48 23.60
N SER A 198 -1.72 -8.22 22.66
CA SER A 198 -0.94 -9.43 22.90
C SER A 198 0.11 -9.55 21.77
N PRO A 199 1.05 -10.52 21.82
CA PRO A 199 2.13 -10.62 20.83
C PRO A 199 1.69 -10.66 19.36
N ASN A 200 0.47 -11.13 19.09
CA ASN A 200 -0.08 -11.30 17.75
C ASN A 200 -1.45 -10.64 17.56
N HIS A 201 -1.82 -9.66 18.40
CA HIS A 201 -3.15 -9.01 18.35
C HIS A 201 -3.07 -7.51 18.61
N ILE A 202 -3.73 -6.74 17.73
CA ILE A 202 -3.96 -5.30 17.92
C ILE A 202 -5.46 -5.04 18.03
N TYR A 203 -5.86 -4.31 19.07
CA TYR A 203 -7.15 -3.65 19.19
C TYR A 203 -6.93 -2.13 19.17
N CYS A 204 -7.66 -1.41 18.31
CA CYS A 204 -7.60 0.04 18.29
C CYS A 204 -8.96 0.68 17.99
N LYS A 205 -9.26 1.78 18.69
CA LYS A 205 -10.40 2.66 18.36
C LYS A 205 -9.93 3.71 17.36
N LEU A 206 -10.66 3.82 16.26
CA LEU A 206 -10.38 4.80 15.21
C LEU A 206 -10.82 6.18 15.67
N ARG A 207 -10.01 7.20 15.36
CA ARG A 207 -10.28 8.60 15.69
C ARG A 207 -10.95 9.31 14.53
N THR A 208 -10.72 8.82 13.32
CA THR A 208 -11.35 9.30 12.10
C THR A 208 -12.09 8.15 11.42
N ASN A 209 -12.79 8.48 10.35
CA ASN A 209 -13.52 7.51 9.54
C ASN A 209 -12.71 6.99 8.35
N MET A 210 -11.42 7.36 8.26
CA MET A 210 -10.50 7.00 7.18
C MET A 210 -9.12 6.67 7.77
N ALA A 211 -8.72 5.41 7.68
CA ALA A 211 -7.51 4.93 8.35
C ALA A 211 -6.78 3.82 7.59
N ARG A 212 -5.52 3.59 7.96
CA ARG A 212 -4.74 2.38 7.67
C ARG A 212 -3.94 1.95 8.88
N VAL A 213 -3.64 0.66 8.97
CA VAL A 213 -2.77 0.11 10.00
C VAL A 213 -1.58 -0.58 9.35
N GLN A 214 -0.39 -0.30 9.85
CA GLN A 214 0.85 -0.96 9.45
C GLN A 214 1.48 -1.65 10.67
N ILE A 215 1.92 -2.90 10.50
CA ILE A 215 2.49 -3.71 11.58
C ILE A 215 3.70 -4.48 11.05
N GLY A 216 4.88 -4.24 11.64
CA GLY A 216 6.07 -5.06 11.47
C GLY A 216 6.06 -6.22 12.46
N PHE A 217 6.44 -7.41 12.01
CA PHE A 217 6.40 -8.62 12.82
C PHE A 217 7.44 -9.64 12.38
N GLN A 218 7.75 -10.57 13.28
CA GLN A 218 8.51 -11.78 12.97
C GLN A 218 7.59 -12.99 12.89
N THR A 219 7.81 -13.83 11.89
CA THR A 219 7.13 -15.13 11.75
C THR A 219 7.72 -16.17 12.70
N LYS A 220 7.04 -17.32 12.80
CA LYS A 220 7.55 -18.50 13.51
C LYS A 220 8.73 -19.19 12.79
N VAL A 221 8.89 -18.95 11.49
CA VAL A 221 9.95 -19.53 10.65
C VAL A 221 11.15 -18.60 10.66
N ARG A 222 12.35 -19.16 10.86
CA ARG A 222 13.58 -18.37 11.06
C ARG A 222 14.33 -18.02 9.78
N GLU A 223 14.20 -18.86 8.76
CA GLU A 223 14.95 -18.72 7.50
C GLU A 223 13.99 -18.83 6.32
N PRO A 224 14.17 -18.01 5.27
CA PRO A 224 13.33 -18.06 4.09
C PRO A 224 13.65 -19.33 3.28
N ASN A 225 12.60 -20.00 2.80
CA ASN A 225 12.77 -21.09 1.84
C ASN A 225 12.92 -20.50 0.44
N LEU A 226 14.16 -20.25 0.02
CA LEU A 226 14.42 -19.63 -1.28
C LEU A 226 14.35 -20.65 -2.42
N ILE A 227 13.76 -20.22 -3.53
CA ILE A 227 13.73 -20.90 -4.81
C ILE A 227 14.42 -20.04 -5.87
N THR A 228 15.00 -20.71 -6.86
CA THR A 228 15.68 -20.05 -7.98
C THR A 228 14.95 -20.35 -9.28
N LEU A 229 14.60 -19.30 -10.01
CA LEU A 229 13.95 -19.35 -11.31
C LEU A 229 14.91 -18.77 -12.35
N LYS A 230 14.90 -19.30 -13.58
CA LYS A 230 15.81 -18.85 -14.63
C LYS A 230 15.10 -18.76 -15.97
N GLU A 231 15.31 -17.65 -16.67
CA GLU A 231 14.84 -17.43 -18.04
C GLU A 231 15.87 -16.59 -18.82
N GLY A 232 16.45 -17.17 -19.87
CA GLY A 232 17.51 -16.51 -20.64
C GLY A 232 18.70 -16.10 -19.78
N GLU A 233 19.04 -14.80 -19.85
CA GLU A 233 20.12 -14.16 -19.09
C GLU A 233 19.75 -13.81 -17.64
N PHE A 234 18.50 -14.05 -17.24
CA PHE A 234 17.94 -13.60 -15.97
C PHE A 234 17.75 -14.77 -15.00
N THR A 235 18.20 -14.57 -13.76
CA THR A 235 17.97 -15.49 -12.65
C THR A 235 17.24 -14.74 -11.54
N PHE A 236 16.12 -15.28 -11.06
CA PHE A 236 15.32 -14.69 -10.00
C PHE A 236 15.37 -15.58 -8.75
N GLU A 237 15.78 -15.01 -7.62
CA GLU A 237 15.71 -15.65 -6.31
C GLU A 237 14.52 -15.10 -5.51
N THR A 238 13.64 -15.98 -5.03
CA THR A 238 12.42 -15.58 -4.32
C THR A 238 11.95 -16.66 -3.36
N VAL A 239 10.95 -16.36 -2.54
CA VAL A 239 10.20 -17.36 -1.77
C VAL A 239 9.00 -17.89 -2.58
N PRO A 240 8.56 -19.15 -2.37
CA PRO A 240 7.47 -19.79 -3.13
C PRO A 240 6.20 -18.95 -3.26
N ARG A 241 5.83 -18.21 -2.21
CA ARG A 241 4.64 -17.34 -2.19
C ARG A 241 4.66 -16.24 -3.26
N TYR A 242 5.83 -15.84 -3.74
CA TYR A 242 6.00 -14.82 -4.78
C TYR A 242 6.49 -15.39 -6.12
N GLN A 243 6.44 -16.72 -6.29
CA GLN A 243 6.91 -17.39 -7.51
C GLN A 243 6.22 -16.85 -8.77
N ASN A 244 4.90 -16.67 -8.74
CA ASN A 244 4.16 -16.20 -9.91
C ASN A 244 4.57 -14.79 -10.33
N TYR A 245 4.71 -13.86 -9.37
CA TYR A 245 5.20 -12.51 -9.65
C TYR A 245 6.63 -12.52 -10.21
N ALA A 246 7.50 -13.38 -9.68
CA ALA A 246 8.86 -13.52 -10.19
C ALA A 246 8.89 -14.05 -11.63
N LEU A 247 8.04 -15.03 -11.97
CA LEU A 247 7.88 -15.54 -13.34
C LEU A 247 7.35 -14.46 -14.30
N GLU A 248 6.37 -13.65 -13.87
CA GLU A 248 5.86 -12.54 -14.68
C GLU A 248 6.93 -11.48 -14.98
N ILE A 249 7.82 -11.19 -14.02
CA ILE A 249 8.95 -10.29 -14.23
C ILE A 249 10.01 -10.91 -15.16
N LEU A 250 10.28 -12.21 -15.03
CA LEU A 250 11.20 -12.91 -15.94
C LEU A 250 10.69 -12.92 -17.39
N ASP A 251 9.41 -13.21 -17.60
CA ASP A 251 8.77 -13.15 -18.93
C ASP A 251 8.83 -11.73 -19.50
N LEU A 252 8.56 -10.72 -18.68
CA LEU A 252 8.70 -9.31 -19.06
C LEU A 252 10.13 -9.00 -19.50
N TYR A 253 11.13 -9.38 -18.71
CA TYR A 253 12.54 -9.15 -19.04
C TYR A 253 12.90 -9.80 -20.36
N ASN A 254 12.58 -11.08 -20.55
CA ASN A 254 12.82 -11.80 -21.80
C ASN A 254 12.15 -11.09 -23.00
N LYS A 255 10.90 -10.62 -22.82
CA LYS A 255 10.14 -9.90 -23.83
C LYS A 255 10.75 -8.56 -24.24
N VAL A 256 11.31 -7.80 -23.29
CA VAL A 256 11.87 -6.45 -23.58
C VAL A 256 13.36 -6.49 -23.90
N TYR A 257 14.05 -7.58 -23.58
CA TYR A 257 15.51 -7.66 -23.63
C TYR A 257 16.09 -7.32 -25.00
N GLY A 258 15.56 -7.92 -26.08
CA GLY A 258 16.04 -7.67 -27.44
C GLY A 258 15.93 -6.20 -27.86
N ASN A 259 14.84 -5.52 -27.47
CA ASN A 259 14.65 -4.10 -27.75
C ASN A 259 15.63 -3.23 -26.95
N LEU A 260 15.86 -3.54 -25.67
CA LEU A 260 16.82 -2.82 -24.83
C LEU A 260 18.26 -3.02 -25.32
N THR A 261 18.63 -4.24 -25.67
CA THR A 261 19.93 -4.55 -26.31
C THR A 261 20.11 -3.78 -27.60
N SER A 262 19.08 -3.69 -28.44
CA SER A 262 19.15 -2.90 -29.68
C SER A 262 19.27 -1.39 -29.40
N LEU A 263 18.57 -0.88 -28.38
CA LEU A 263 18.57 0.53 -28.01
C LEU A 263 19.93 0.98 -27.45
N PHE A 264 20.50 0.18 -26.56
CA PHE A 264 21.76 0.49 -25.88
C PHE A 264 22.99 -0.07 -26.60
N ASN A 265 22.82 -0.93 -27.60
CA ASN A 265 23.89 -1.59 -28.35
C ASN A 265 24.91 -2.32 -27.46
N VAL A 266 24.43 -2.93 -26.38
CA VAL A 266 25.22 -3.77 -25.47
C VAL A 266 24.44 -5.00 -25.06
N ASN A 267 25.15 -6.09 -24.79
CA ASN A 267 24.58 -7.30 -24.20
C ASN A 267 24.89 -7.34 -22.70
N LEU A 268 23.90 -7.78 -21.93
CA LEU A 268 24.04 -8.17 -20.53
C LEU A 268 24.18 -9.69 -20.43
N SER A 269 24.70 -10.17 -19.31
CA SER A 269 24.74 -11.59 -18.99
C SER A 269 24.66 -11.76 -17.47
N ASP A 270 24.16 -12.91 -17.03
CA ASP A 270 24.11 -13.32 -15.62
C ASP A 270 23.42 -12.30 -14.69
N ILE A 271 22.31 -11.71 -15.15
CA ILE A 271 21.54 -10.73 -14.37
C ILE A 271 20.76 -11.46 -13.28
N ARG A 272 20.97 -11.04 -12.03
CA ARG A 272 20.29 -11.59 -10.85
C ARG A 272 19.29 -10.61 -10.29
N VAL A 273 18.15 -11.14 -9.89
CA VAL A 273 16.98 -10.40 -9.43
C VAL A 273 16.47 -11.05 -8.16
N GLN A 274 16.02 -10.25 -7.21
CA GLN A 274 15.40 -10.75 -6.00
C GLN A 274 14.36 -9.77 -5.46
N PHE A 275 13.37 -10.32 -4.75
CA PHE A 275 12.50 -9.49 -3.94
C PHE A 275 13.18 -9.11 -2.63
N PHE A 276 12.80 -7.96 -2.08
CA PHE A 276 13.17 -7.57 -0.72
C PHE A 276 12.00 -6.90 -0.01
N ILE A 277 12.05 -6.92 1.32
CA ILE A 277 11.18 -6.15 2.20
C ILE A 277 12.00 -4.96 2.72
N PRO A 278 11.61 -3.70 2.45
CA PRO A 278 12.25 -2.54 3.07
C PRO A 278 12.08 -2.54 4.58
N ASP A 279 12.83 -1.69 5.28
CA ASP A 279 12.53 -1.39 6.68
C ASP A 279 11.11 -0.83 6.85
N PHE A 280 10.57 -0.97 8.07
CA PHE A 280 9.19 -0.58 8.41
C PHE A 280 8.84 0.85 7.96
N ASP A 281 9.74 1.81 8.14
CA ASP A 281 9.50 3.22 7.80
C ASP A 281 9.64 3.51 6.30
N SER A 282 10.21 2.59 5.52
CA SER A 282 10.53 2.77 4.10
C SER A 282 9.71 1.89 3.16
N LEU A 283 8.72 1.16 3.70
CA LEU A 283 7.87 0.22 2.94
C LEU A 283 7.40 0.78 1.59
N MET A 284 6.91 2.02 1.54
CA MET A 284 6.38 2.64 0.31
C MET A 284 7.36 3.63 -0.35
N LYS A 285 8.58 3.78 0.18
CA LYS A 285 9.53 4.82 -0.26
C LYS A 285 10.48 4.36 -1.36
N ILE A 286 10.76 3.06 -1.44
CA ILE A 286 11.76 2.48 -2.33
C ILE A 286 11.07 1.48 -3.26
N GLY A 287 11.05 1.78 -4.56
CA GLY A 287 10.50 0.92 -5.62
C GLY A 287 11.33 -0.33 -5.86
N GLY A 288 12.58 -0.09 -6.19
CA GLY A 288 13.64 -1.07 -6.32
C GLY A 288 14.97 -0.36 -6.10
N TYR A 289 16.05 -1.12 -6.17
CA TYR A 289 17.38 -0.55 -6.27
C TYR A 289 18.37 -1.56 -6.86
N VAL A 290 19.47 -1.04 -7.39
CA VAL A 290 20.68 -1.79 -7.72
C VAL A 290 21.85 -1.21 -6.92
N PRO A 291 22.54 -2.01 -6.07
CA PRO A 291 23.68 -1.51 -5.32
C PRO A 291 24.91 -1.39 -6.23
N PHE A 292 25.63 -0.28 -6.09
CA PHE A 292 26.92 -0.04 -6.74
C PHE A 292 28.01 -0.02 -5.67
N ALA A 293 28.78 -1.10 -5.56
CA ALA A 293 29.80 -1.27 -4.53
C ALA A 293 31.09 -1.84 -5.13
N GLY A 294 32.24 -1.34 -4.67
CA GLY A 294 33.55 -1.87 -5.10
C GLY A 294 33.88 -1.68 -6.59
N GLY A 295 33.15 -0.82 -7.31
CA GLY A 295 33.28 -0.68 -8.76
C GLY A 295 32.55 -1.78 -9.55
N GLU A 296 31.64 -2.50 -8.91
CA GLU A 296 30.78 -3.51 -9.53
C GLU A 296 29.30 -3.13 -9.38
N ILE A 297 28.48 -3.64 -10.29
CA ILE A 297 27.03 -3.54 -10.22
C ILE A 297 26.49 -4.81 -9.55
N GLY A 298 25.63 -4.65 -8.55
CA GLY A 298 25.03 -5.76 -7.82
C GLY A 298 23.77 -6.31 -8.48
N ASN A 299 23.00 -7.07 -7.70
CA ASN A 299 21.73 -7.64 -8.13
C ASN A 299 20.64 -6.56 -8.22
N ILE A 300 19.58 -6.85 -8.96
CA ILE A 300 18.34 -6.06 -8.96
C ILE A 300 17.49 -6.45 -7.74
N HIS A 301 17.15 -5.48 -6.91
CA HIS A 301 16.27 -5.67 -5.76
C HIS A 301 14.92 -4.98 -6.02
N ILE A 302 13.83 -5.73 -5.99
CA ILE A 302 12.47 -5.21 -6.23
C ILE A 302 11.67 -5.27 -4.94
N ASN A 303 11.03 -4.17 -4.56
CA ASN A 303 10.19 -4.15 -3.37
C ASN A 303 8.86 -4.86 -3.67
N VAL A 304 8.63 -5.96 -2.97
CA VAL A 304 7.47 -6.83 -3.22
C VAL A 304 6.13 -6.17 -2.81
N ILE A 305 6.13 -5.06 -2.05
CA ILE A 305 4.87 -4.33 -1.76
C ILE A 305 4.15 -3.87 -3.03
N PHE A 306 4.90 -3.61 -4.12
CA PHE A 306 4.33 -3.14 -5.38
C PHE A 306 3.57 -4.21 -6.15
N THR A 307 3.60 -5.47 -5.71
CA THR A 307 2.65 -6.51 -6.17
C THR A 307 1.19 -6.17 -5.83
N ARG A 308 0.97 -5.23 -4.89
CA ARG A 308 -0.36 -4.72 -4.50
C ARG A 308 -0.82 -3.51 -5.32
N PHE A 309 0.00 -3.03 -6.24
CA PHE A 309 -0.30 -1.88 -7.07
C PHE A 309 -0.95 -2.32 -8.39
N PRO A 310 -1.52 -1.38 -9.17
CA PRO A 310 -2.16 -1.72 -10.43
C PRO A 310 -1.14 -2.38 -11.37
N ARG A 311 -1.62 -3.31 -12.19
CA ARG A 311 -0.79 -4.02 -13.17
C ARG A 311 0.01 -3.01 -14.01
N GLY A 312 1.30 -3.25 -14.15
CA GLY A 312 2.23 -2.32 -14.78
C GLY A 312 3.14 -1.58 -13.82
N TYR A 313 2.78 -1.45 -12.55
CA TYR A 313 3.55 -0.66 -11.61
C TYR A 313 4.87 -1.34 -11.24
N ILE A 314 4.81 -2.59 -10.78
CA ILE A 314 5.99 -3.38 -10.44
C ILE A 314 6.81 -3.72 -11.68
N GLU A 315 6.16 -3.92 -12.83
CA GLU A 315 6.79 -4.17 -14.12
C GLU A 315 7.63 -2.98 -14.59
N VAL A 316 7.10 -1.75 -14.50
CA VAL A 316 7.86 -0.54 -14.81
C VAL A 316 9.04 -0.38 -13.85
N THR A 317 8.83 -0.66 -12.56
CA THR A 317 9.93 -0.64 -11.57
C THR A 317 11.01 -1.66 -11.92
N ALA A 318 10.63 -2.89 -12.29
CA ALA A 318 11.56 -3.92 -12.70
C ALA A 318 12.38 -3.50 -13.93
N VAL A 319 11.73 -2.92 -14.94
CA VAL A 319 12.42 -2.43 -16.16
C VAL A 319 13.31 -1.23 -15.83
N HIS A 320 12.91 -0.35 -14.91
CA HIS A 320 13.73 0.77 -14.43
C HIS A 320 15.07 0.26 -13.89
N GLU A 321 15.03 -0.71 -12.98
CA GLU A 321 16.26 -1.29 -12.41
C GLU A 321 17.10 -2.03 -13.47
N LEU A 322 16.45 -2.70 -14.44
CA LEU A 322 17.18 -3.33 -15.54
C LEU A 322 17.91 -2.31 -16.43
N VAL A 323 17.31 -1.13 -16.66
CA VAL A 323 17.95 -0.06 -17.44
C VAL A 323 19.22 0.43 -16.76
N HIS A 324 19.29 0.46 -15.42
CA HIS A 324 20.53 0.78 -14.72
C HIS A 324 21.69 -0.17 -15.09
N HIS A 325 21.42 -1.46 -15.32
CA HIS A 325 22.43 -2.41 -15.79
C HIS A 325 22.94 -2.08 -17.21
N PHE A 326 22.06 -1.68 -18.12
CA PHE A 326 22.45 -1.25 -19.46
C PHE A 326 23.31 0.02 -19.43
N LEU A 327 22.90 1.03 -18.65
CA LEU A 327 23.63 2.29 -18.50
C LEU A 327 25.02 2.07 -17.88
N TRP A 328 25.09 1.20 -16.87
CA TRP A 328 26.36 0.79 -16.27
C TRP A 328 27.28 0.09 -17.29
N LYS A 329 26.74 -0.86 -18.07
CA LYS A 329 27.50 -1.58 -19.11
C LYS A 329 28.07 -0.65 -20.18
N LEU A 330 27.39 0.45 -20.48
CA LEU A 330 27.85 1.51 -21.37
C LEU A 330 28.95 2.42 -20.78
N GLY A 331 29.27 2.27 -19.50
CA GLY A 331 30.29 3.06 -18.82
C GLY A 331 29.77 4.36 -18.20
N PHE A 332 28.44 4.56 -18.13
CA PHE A 332 27.89 5.67 -17.36
C PHE A 332 27.97 5.32 -15.87
N SER A 333 28.76 6.09 -15.13
CA SER A 333 28.85 5.93 -13.67
C SER A 333 27.69 6.66 -12.97
N PRO A 334 26.97 6.01 -12.04
CA PRO A 334 25.92 6.66 -11.26
C PRO A 334 26.47 7.69 -10.28
N TYR A 335 27.77 7.63 -9.93
CA TYR A 335 28.40 8.61 -9.03
C TYR A 335 28.57 9.99 -9.67
N THR A 336 28.75 10.04 -11.00
CA THR A 336 28.92 11.29 -11.75
C THR A 336 27.68 11.67 -12.56
N PHE A 337 26.87 10.69 -12.96
CA PHE A 337 25.72 10.88 -13.84
C PHE A 337 24.41 10.36 -13.22
N LEU A 338 24.21 10.53 -11.91
CA LEU A 338 23.02 10.04 -11.21
C LEU A 338 21.71 10.50 -11.88
N TRP A 339 21.60 11.79 -12.23
CA TRP A 339 20.40 12.33 -12.86
C TRP A 339 20.10 11.67 -14.22
N PHE A 340 21.14 11.29 -14.97
CA PHE A 340 21.01 10.63 -16.25
C PHE A 340 20.63 9.16 -16.06
N HIS A 341 21.22 8.50 -15.05
CA HIS A 341 20.84 7.15 -14.65
C HIS A 341 19.35 7.05 -14.31
N GLU A 342 18.91 7.83 -13.33
CA GLU A 342 17.52 7.83 -12.89
C GLU A 342 16.58 8.35 -13.98
N GLY A 343 16.96 9.41 -14.70
CA GLY A 343 16.13 10.00 -15.74
C GLY A 343 15.91 9.07 -16.93
N MET A 344 16.96 8.40 -17.41
CA MET A 344 16.85 7.45 -18.51
C MET A 344 16.13 6.16 -18.09
N ALA A 345 16.43 5.64 -16.90
CA ALA A 345 15.71 4.49 -16.35
C ALA A 345 14.21 4.77 -16.21
N GLN A 346 13.86 5.95 -15.68
CA GLN A 346 12.46 6.35 -15.51
C GLN A 346 11.75 6.54 -16.85
N TYR A 347 12.39 7.22 -17.80
CA TYR A 347 11.80 7.48 -19.12
C TYR A 347 11.60 6.19 -19.90
N ILE A 348 12.64 5.37 -20.04
CA ILE A 348 12.58 4.15 -20.84
C ILE A 348 11.59 3.16 -20.23
N SER A 349 11.61 2.97 -18.91
CA SER A 349 10.69 2.03 -18.25
C SER A 349 9.22 2.42 -18.43
N ILE A 350 8.88 3.71 -18.33
CA ILE A 350 7.52 4.20 -18.59
C ILE A 350 7.13 3.99 -20.05
N GLU A 351 7.97 4.37 -21.01
CA GLU A 351 7.64 4.25 -22.43
C GLU A 351 7.51 2.77 -22.86
N VAL A 352 8.37 1.89 -22.33
CA VAL A 352 8.22 0.43 -22.47
C VAL A 352 6.89 -0.03 -21.88
N GLY A 353 6.57 0.36 -20.64
CA GLY A 353 5.30 -0.01 -20.00
C GLY A 353 4.07 0.45 -20.80
N ILE A 354 4.07 1.69 -21.29
CA ILE A 354 2.99 2.23 -22.14
C ILE A 354 2.86 1.42 -23.43
N SER A 355 3.98 1.10 -24.09
CA SER A 355 3.97 0.29 -25.31
C SER A 355 3.40 -1.13 -25.12
N LEU A 356 3.49 -1.64 -23.89
CA LEU A 356 2.93 -2.94 -23.48
C LEU A 356 1.48 -2.86 -23.00
N GLY A 357 0.88 -1.66 -22.96
CA GLY A 357 -0.50 -1.45 -22.52
C GLY A 357 -0.68 -1.49 -21.00
N TYR A 358 0.36 -1.19 -20.23
CA TYR A 358 0.32 -1.24 -18.77
C TYR A 358 -0.28 0.03 -18.16
N GLU A 359 -1.42 -0.11 -17.48
CA GLU A 359 -2.11 1.00 -16.79
C GLU A 359 -1.23 1.65 -15.71
N GLY A 360 -0.47 0.85 -14.96
CA GLY A 360 0.47 1.35 -13.96
C GLY A 360 1.52 2.31 -14.54
N ALA A 361 1.93 2.12 -15.81
CA ALA A 361 2.86 3.03 -16.49
C ALA A 361 2.21 4.40 -16.76
N ILE A 362 0.94 4.43 -17.16
CA ILE A 362 0.16 5.65 -17.38
C ILE A 362 -0.01 6.41 -16.05
N MET A 363 -0.33 5.69 -14.98
CA MET A 363 -0.45 6.27 -13.64
C MET A 363 0.87 6.87 -13.16
N LEU A 364 1.98 6.16 -13.33
CA LEU A 364 3.31 6.65 -12.98
C LEU A 364 3.68 7.91 -13.78
N LYS A 365 3.40 7.93 -15.07
CA LYS A 365 3.62 9.12 -15.92
C LYS A 365 2.84 10.33 -15.42
N LYS A 366 1.53 10.16 -15.15
CA LYS A 366 0.69 11.23 -14.63
C LYS A 366 1.21 11.79 -13.30
N ASN A 367 1.61 10.91 -12.38
CA ASN A 367 2.17 11.30 -11.07
C ASN A 367 3.51 12.05 -11.16
N LEU A 368 4.22 12.00 -12.29
CA LEU A 368 5.44 12.77 -12.54
C LEU A 368 5.16 14.13 -13.17
N GLU A 369 4.02 14.26 -13.85
CA GLU A 369 3.60 15.46 -14.59
C GLU A 369 2.74 16.41 -13.71
N ASP A 370 2.05 15.85 -12.71
CA ASP A 370 1.31 16.56 -11.65
C ASP A 370 2.24 16.97 -10.48
#